data_AF-A0A7Z9I686-F1
#
_entry.id   AF-A0A7Z9I686-F1
#
_cell.length_a   1.000
_cell.length_b   1.000
_cell.length_c   1.000
_cell.angle_alpha   90.00
_cell.angle_beta   90.00
_cell.angle_gamma   90.00
#
_symmetry.space_group_name_H-M   'P 1'
#
loop_
_entity.id
_entity.type
_entity.pdbx_description
1 polymer ?
#
loop_
_entity_poly.entity_id
_entity_poly.type
_entity_poly.pdbx_seq_one_letter_code
_entity_poly.pdbx_strand_id
1 'polypeptide(L)' 'MTSITIDHFLFLGAILFTIGVLGIFLNKKNVIIILMSVELILLAVNINFIAFSSFLGDISGQVFAMFT' A
#
# COMPACT_ATOMS: atom_id res chain seq x y z
N MET A 1 6.37 26.08 0.64
CA MET A 1 6.32 24.87 -0.20
C MET A 1 6.30 23.69 0.75
N THR A 2 5.18 22.98 0.85
CA THR A 2 5.08 21.78 1.70
C THR A 2 6.03 20.73 1.13
N SER A 3 7.17 20.52 1.80
CA SER A 3 8.13 19.48 1.44
C SER A 3 7.46 18.13 1.65
N ILE A 4 7.04 17.49 0.55
CA ILE A 4 6.49 16.14 0.58
C ILE A 4 7.66 15.20 0.94
N THR A 5 7.65 14.67 2.15
CA THR A 5 8.64 13.71 2.64
C THR A 5 8.14 12.28 2.48
N ILE A 6 9.07 11.32 2.55
CA ILE A 6 8.76 9.89 2.54
C ILE A 6 7.74 9.50 3.63
N ASP A 7 7.75 10.19 4.77
CA ASP A 7 6.80 9.95 5.88
C ASP A 7 5.34 10.10 5.44
N HIS A 8 5.04 11.00 4.51
CA HIS A 8 3.68 11.19 4.00
C HIS A 8 3.20 9.96 3.22
N PHE A 9 4.09 9.34 2.44
CA PHE A 9 3.80 8.11 1.70
C PHE A 9 3.68 6.91 2.64
N LEU A 10 4.53 6.80 3.66
CA LEU A 10 4.40 5.75 4.67
C LEU A 10 3.08 5.86 5.44
N PHE A 11 2.68 7.08 5.81
CA PHE A 11 1.43 7.30 6.53
C PHE A 11 0.22 6.95 5.66
N LEU A 12 0.25 7.33 4.37
CA LEU A 12 -0.77 6.94 3.40
C LEU A 12 -0.85 5.42 3.25
N GLY A 13 0.28 4.74 3.08
CA GLY A 13 0.36 3.28 3.00
C GLY A 13 -0.19 2.61 4.28
N ALA A 14 0.16 3.12 5.46
CA ALA A 14 -0.33 2.60 6.73
C ALA A 14 -1.86 2.75 6.88
N ILE A 15 -2.43 3.88 6.45
CA ILE A 15 -3.89 4.10 6.46
C ILE A 15 -4.58 3.12 5.52
N LEU A 16 -4.11 3.01 4.27
CA LEU A 16 -4.71 2.11 3.28
C LEU A 16 -4.61 0.64 3.71
N PHE A 17 -3.46 0.23 4.27
CA PHE A 17 -3.27 -1.10 4.81
C PHE A 17 -4.24 -1.39 5.96
N THR A 18 -4.39 -0.44 6.89
CA THR A 18 -5.32 -0.59 8.02
C THR A 18 -6.77 -0.70 7.54
N ILE A 19 -7.18 0.11 6.56
CA ILE A 19 -8.52 0.03 5.96
C ILE A 19 -8.74 -1.33 5.29
N GLY A 20 -7.76 -1.82 4.53
CA GLY A 20 -7.83 -3.15 3.90
C GLY A 20 -7.95 -4.26 4.94
N VAL A 21 -7.14 -4.24 6.00
CA VAL A 21 -7.23 -5.23 7.09
C VAL A 21 -8.59 -5.15 7.79
N LEU A 22 -9.07 -3.96 8.12
CA LEU A 22 -10.41 -3.78 8.71
C LEU A 22 -11.52 -4.25 7.77
N GLY A 23 -11.37 -4.03 6.46
CA GLY A 23 -12.29 -4.52 5.43
C GLY A 23 -12.47 -6.03 5.46
N ILE A 24 -11.36 -6.78 5.61
CA ILE A 24 -11.37 -8.25 5.75
C ILE A 24 -12.05 -8.67 7.05
N PHE A 25 -11.73 -8.02 8.18
CA PHE A 25 -12.28 -8.40 9.49
C PHE A 25 -13.77 -8.09 9.62
N LEU A 26 -14.24 -6.98 9.05
CA LEU A 26 -15.64 -6.56 9.13
C LEU A 26 -16.54 -7.34 8.15
N ASN A 27 -16.04 -7.67 6.95
CA ASN A 27 -16.86 -8.20 5.86
C ASN A 27 -16.58 -9.68 5.53
N LYS A 28 -16.45 -10.53 6.54
CA LYS A 28 -16.13 -11.96 6.38
C LYS A 28 -17.15 -12.79 5.58
N LYS A 29 -18.36 -12.26 5.37
CA LYS A 29 -19.45 -12.94 4.65
C LYS A 29 -19.44 -12.71 3.14
N ASN A 30 -18.79 -11.64 2.68
CA ASN A 30 -18.78 -11.28 1.26
C ASN A 30 -17.38 -11.45 0.68
N VAL A 31 -17.19 -12.54 -0.05
CA VAL A 31 -15.90 -12.89 -0.68
C VAL A 31 -15.42 -11.77 -1.61
N ILE A 32 -16.32 -11.07 -2.30
CA ILE A 32 -15.95 -9.96 -3.20
C ILE A 32 -15.31 -8.81 -2.41
N ILE A 33 -15.87 -8.46 -1.25
CA ILE A 33 -15.32 -7.39 -0.41
C ILE A 33 -13.97 -7.81 0.18
N ILE A 34 -13.83 -9.09 0.54
CA ILE A 34 -12.55 -9.63 1.02
C ILE A 34 -11.49 -9.52 -0.07
N LEU A 35 -11.79 -9.94 -1.31
CA LEU A 35 -10.88 -9.82 -2.45
C LEU A 35 -10.51 -8.37 -2.72
N MET A 36 -11.48 -7.46 -2.72
CA MET A 36 -11.23 -6.01 -2.89
C MET A 36 -10.37 -5.43 -1.75
N SER A 37 -10.52 -5.95 -0.53
CA SER A 37 -9.69 -5.54 0.61
C SER A 37 -8.27 -6.08 0.50
N VAL A 38 -8.07 -7.28 -0.05
CA VAL A 38 -6.75 -7.85 -0.35
C VAL A 38 -6.04 -7.02 -1.42
N GLU A 39 -6.73 -6.68 -2.52
CA GLU A 39 -6.22 -5.77 -3.55
C GLU A 39 -5.79 -4.41 -2.94
N LEU A 40 -6.59 -3.87 -2.03
CA LEU A 40 -6.26 -2.61 -1.34
C LEU A 40 -5.00 -2.73 -0.46
N ILE A 41 -4.81 -3.87 0.21
CA ILE A 41 -3.59 -4.16 0.99
C ILE A 41 -2.37 -4.24 0.07
N LEU A 42 -2.49 -4.95 -1.07
CA LEU A 42 -1.40 -5.07 -2.05
C LEU A 42 -1.03 -3.70 -2.63
N LEU A 43 -2.02 -2.87 -2.94
CA LEU A 43 -1.80 -1.49 -3.39
C LEU A 43 -1.04 -0.65 -2.35
N ALA A 44 -1.41 -0.74 -1.08
CA ALA A 44 -0.74 -0.02 0.01
C ALA A 44 0.75 -0.42 0.13
N VAL A 45 1.04 -1.71 0.00
CA VAL A 45 2.40 -2.25 0.02
C VAL A 45 3.20 -1.78 -1.21
N ASN A 46 2.59 -1.77 -2.40
CA ASN A 46 3.23 -1.28 -3.62
C ASN A 46 3.59 0.22 -3.54
N ILE A 47 2.72 1.05 -2.96
CA ILE A 47 3.02 2.47 -2.72
C ILE A 47 4.25 2.63 -1.82
N ASN A 48 4.35 1.84 -0.74
CA ASN A 48 5.51 1.88 0.15
C ASN A 48 6.80 1.45 -0.58
N PHE A 49 6.75 0.38 -1.38
CA PHE A 49 7.92 -0.06 -2.16
C PHE A 49 8.41 0.99 -3.15
N ILE A 50 7.50 1.65 -3.86
CA ILE A 50 7.85 2.72 -4.80
C ILE A 50 8.40 3.95 -4.05
N ALA A 51 7.84 4.30 -2.90
CA ALA A 51 8.32 5.41 -2.08
C ALA A 51 9.75 5.16 -1.57
N PHE A 52 10.05 3.95 -1.08
CA PHE A 52 11.41 3.57 -0.69
C PHE A 52 12.37 3.53 -1.87
N SER A 53 11.93 3.01 -3.03
CA SER A 53 12.71 3.05 -4.27
C SER A 53 13.11 4.47 -4.64
N SER A 54 12.16 5.41 -4.60
CA SER A 54 12.42 6.81 -4.93
C SER A 54 13.33 7.51 -3.91
N PHE A 55 13.25 7.14 -2.63
CA PHE A 55 14.07 7.77 -1.58
C PHE A 55 15.50 7.23 -1.53
N LEU A 56 15.69 5.92 -1.73
CA LEU A 56 17.01 5.30 -1.76
C LEU A 56 17.71 5.47 -3.13
N GLY A 57 16.97 5.86 -4.17
CA GLY A 57 17.48 5.92 -5.54
C GLY A 57 17.74 4.55 -6.15
N ASP A 58 17.11 3.50 -5.61
CA ASP A 58 17.24 2.12 -6.07
C ASP A 58 15.98 1.69 -6.81
N ILE A 59 16.12 1.10 -8.00
CA ILE A 59 15.02 0.63 -8.85
C ILE A 59 14.33 -0.63 -8.31
N SER A 60 14.94 -1.35 -7.36
CA SER A 60 14.43 -2.63 -6.86
C SER A 60 12.97 -2.56 -6.37
N GLY A 61 12.58 -1.48 -5.69
CA GLY A 61 11.20 -1.33 -5.20
C GLY A 61 10.16 -1.10 -6.31
N GLN A 62 10.53 -0.43 -7.40
CA GLN A 62 9.66 -0.29 -8.58
C GLN A 62 9.51 -1.62 -9.33
N VAL A 63 10.59 -2.40 -9.42
CA VAL A 63 10.56 -3.74 -10.04
C VAL A 63 9.65 -4.68 -9.25
N PHE A 64 9.75 -4.68 -7.90
CA PHE A 64 8.88 -5.49 -7.06
C PHE A 64 7.39 -5.12 -7.21
N ALA A 65 7.10 -3.82 -7.30
CA ALA A 65 5.74 -3.32 -7.49
C ALA A 65 5.12 -3.70 -8.85
N MET A 66 5.92 -3.98 -9.88
CA MET A 66 5.44 -4.44 -11.19
C MET A 66 5.06 -5.93 -11.21
N PHE A 67 5.63 -6.74 -10.31
CA PHE A 67 5.35 -8.18 -10.23
C PHE A 67 4.18 -8.52 -9.31
N THR A 68 3.71 -7.55 -8.52
CA THR A 68 2.59 -7.68 -7.59
C THR A 68 1.30 -7.27 -8.27
#